data_AF-A0A141RE80-F1
#
_entry.id   AF-A0A141RE80-F1
#
_cell.length_a   1.000
_cell.length_b   1.000
_cell.length_c   1.000
_cell.angle_alpha   90.00
_cell.angle_beta   90.00
_cell.angle_gamma   90.00
#
_symmetry.space_group_name_H-M   'P 1'
#
loop_
_entity.id
_entity.type
_entity.pdbx_description
1 polymer ?
#
loop_
_entity_poly.entity_id
_entity_poly.type
_entity_poly.pdbx_seq_one_letter_code
_entity_poly.pdbx_strand_id
1 'polypeptide(L)'
;MTPETLHPCAHRIALTYPFTEHCWPFGPEYDVFKVDGRIFMITMTIRGRALVNLKAEPQKSLLNQQIYRSIEPGYHMNKKHWITVV
;
A
#
# COMPACT_ATOMS: atom_id res chain seq x y z
N MET A 1 14.81 2.39 4.10
CA MET A 1 14.27 1.62 2.97
C MET A 1 14.47 2.45 1.72
N THR A 2 15.00 1.89 0.64
CA THR A 2 15.18 2.63 -0.62
C THR A 2 14.00 2.36 -1.56
N PRO A 3 13.72 3.23 -2.54
CA PRO A 3 12.62 3.02 -3.50
C PRO A 3 12.66 1.66 -4.19
N GLU A 4 13.85 1.15 -4.51
CA GLU A 4 14.06 -0.12 -5.20
C GLU A 4 13.68 -1.34 -4.33
N THR A 5 13.76 -1.17 -3.01
CA THR A 5 13.46 -2.24 -2.04
C THR A 5 12.04 -2.20 -1.51
N LEU A 6 11.27 -1.13 -1.79
CA LEU A 6 9.96 -0.88 -1.23
C LEU A 6 8.94 -1.97 -1.63
N HIS A 7 8.77 -2.20 -2.95
CA HIS A 7 7.82 -3.23 -3.43
C HIS A 7 8.23 -4.65 -3.01
N PRO A 8 9.50 -5.11 -3.19
CA PRO A 8 9.89 -6.46 -2.77
C PRO A 8 9.63 -6.73 -1.29
N CYS A 9 9.90 -5.76 -0.43
CA CYS A 9 9.65 -5.91 1.00
C CYS A 9 8.15 -5.87 1.33
N ALA A 10 7.38 -4.98 0.70
CA ALA A 10 5.93 -4.93 0.89
C ALA A 10 5.27 -6.26 0.48
N HIS A 11 5.64 -6.79 -0.69
CA HIS A 11 5.20 -8.10 -1.19
C HIS A 11 5.54 -9.20 -0.19
N ARG A 12 6.81 -9.30 0.22
CA ARG A 12 7.27 -10.29 1.18
C ARG A 12 6.44 -10.24 2.46
N ILE A 13 6.16 -9.05 3.01
CA ILE A 13 5.37 -8.90 4.23
C ILE A 13 3.90 -9.31 3.99
N ALA A 14 3.28 -8.85 2.91
CA ALA A 14 1.88 -9.14 2.64
C ALA A 14 1.60 -10.64 2.49
N LEU A 15 2.53 -11.38 1.86
CA LEU A 15 2.44 -12.83 1.69
C LEU A 15 2.64 -13.61 3.00
N THR A 16 3.09 -12.98 4.08
CA THR A 16 3.11 -13.63 5.41
C THR A 16 1.76 -13.62 6.12
N TYR A 17 0.82 -12.77 5.70
CA TYR A 17 -0.51 -12.75 6.29
C TYR A 17 -1.34 -13.95 5.81
N PRO A 18 -2.05 -14.65 6.71
CA PRO A 18 -2.90 -15.78 6.34
C PRO A 18 -3.97 -15.38 5.33
N PHE A 19 -4.25 -16.28 4.38
CA PHE A 19 -5.31 -16.12 3.38
C PHE A 19 -5.13 -14.91 2.44
N THR A 20 -3.92 -14.35 2.34
CA THR A 20 -3.62 -13.32 1.35
C THR A 20 -3.73 -13.89 -0.06
N GLU A 21 -4.53 -13.23 -0.87
CA GLU A 21 -4.57 -13.39 -2.32
C GLU A 21 -3.82 -12.23 -2.98
N HIS A 22 -2.93 -12.56 -3.93
CA HIS A 22 -2.25 -11.61 -4.81
C HIS A 22 -2.87 -11.69 -6.21
N CYS A 23 -3.34 -10.57 -6.75
CA CYS A 23 -3.99 -10.50 -8.06
C CYS A 23 -3.83 -9.13 -8.74
N TRP A 24 -4.31 -9.02 -9.98
CA TRP A 24 -4.19 -7.83 -10.84
C TRP A 24 -5.53 -7.37 -11.43
N PRO A 25 -6.53 -6.99 -10.61
CA PRO A 25 -7.86 -6.60 -11.09
C PRO A 25 -7.86 -5.27 -11.87
N PHE A 26 -6.77 -4.49 -11.79
CA PHE A 26 -6.63 -3.18 -12.45
C PHE A 26 -5.57 -3.18 -13.56
N GLY A 27 -5.06 -4.36 -13.95
CA GLY A 27 -3.96 -4.52 -14.88
C GLY A 27 -2.66 -4.98 -14.21
N PRO A 28 -1.71 -5.50 -15.00
CA PRO A 28 -0.48 -6.11 -14.49
C PRO A 28 0.46 -5.12 -13.79
N GLU A 29 0.24 -3.81 -13.95
CA GLU A 29 1.05 -2.75 -13.33
C GLU A 29 0.68 -2.48 -11.86
N TYR A 30 -0.42 -3.06 -11.38
CA TYR A 30 -0.96 -2.83 -10.03
C TYR A 30 -1.11 -4.15 -9.29
N ASP A 31 -0.13 -4.50 -8.45
CA ASP A 31 -0.28 -5.66 -7.57
C ASP A 31 -1.26 -5.35 -6.46
N VAL A 32 -2.31 -6.15 -6.36
CA VAL A 32 -3.35 -6.01 -5.35
C VAL A 32 -3.29 -7.20 -4.40
N PHE A 33 -3.27 -6.89 -3.10
CA PHE A 33 -3.29 -7.88 -2.02
C PHE A 33 -4.58 -7.75 -1.22
N LYS A 34 -5.31 -8.86 -1.08
CA LYS A 34 -6.63 -8.89 -0.45
C LYS A 34 -6.83 -10.16 0.38
N VAL A 35 -7.80 -10.10 1.29
CA VAL A 35 -8.30 -11.26 2.04
C VAL A 35 -9.81 -11.27 1.92
N ASP A 36 -10.41 -12.40 1.56
CA ASP A 36 -11.87 -12.55 1.43
C ASP A 36 -12.49 -11.44 0.55
N GLY A 37 -11.89 -11.21 -0.63
CA GLY A 37 -12.31 -10.16 -1.55
C GLY A 37 -12.02 -8.71 -1.11
N ARG A 38 -11.50 -8.47 0.11
CA ARG A 38 -11.23 -7.13 0.65
C ARG A 38 -9.76 -6.75 0.51
N ILE A 39 -9.49 -5.74 -0.30
CA ILE A 39 -8.13 -5.22 -0.51
C ILE A 39 -7.59 -4.56 0.76
N PHE A 40 -6.33 -4.82 1.09
CA PHE A 40 -5.60 -4.15 2.17
C PHE A 40 -4.30 -3.47 1.72
N MET A 41 -3.72 -3.90 0.59
CA MET A 41 -2.51 -3.29 0.04
C MET A 41 -2.55 -3.27 -1.50
N ILE A 42 -2.00 -2.21 -2.10
CA ILE A 42 -1.75 -2.12 -3.54
C ILE A 42 -0.34 -1.55 -3.76
N THR A 43 0.47 -2.19 -4.59
CA THR A 43 1.76 -1.62 -5.04
C THR A 43 1.66 -1.15 -6.47
N MET A 44 2.28 0.00 -6.76
CA MET A 44 2.28 0.61 -8.09
C MET A 44 3.48 1.53 -8.28
N THR A 45 3.82 1.84 -9.53
CA THR A 45 4.83 2.85 -9.86
C THR A 45 4.18 3.99 -10.62
N ILE A 46 4.22 5.19 -10.06
CA ILE A 46 3.63 6.38 -10.67
C ILE A 46 4.74 7.37 -10.99
N ARG A 47 4.92 7.71 -12.27
CA ARG A 47 5.94 8.65 -12.74
C ARG A 47 7.36 8.30 -12.25
N GLY A 48 7.69 7.00 -12.24
CA GLY A 48 8.99 6.49 -11.77
C GLY A 48 9.15 6.39 -10.25
N ARG A 49 8.13 6.73 -9.47
CA ARG A 49 8.14 6.61 -8.00
C ARG A 49 7.39 5.36 -7.55
N ALA A 50 8.02 4.55 -6.70
CA ALA A 50 7.39 3.39 -6.08
C ALA A 50 6.39 3.83 -5.00
N LEU A 51 5.14 3.41 -5.11
CA LEU A 51 4.07 3.69 -4.16
C LEU A 51 3.52 2.37 -3.59
N VAL A 52 3.16 2.41 -2.31
CA VAL A 52 2.40 1.34 -1.64
C VAL A 52 1.20 1.97 -0.93
N ASN A 53 0.00 1.75 -1.47
CA ASN A 53 -1.24 2.11 -0.77
C ASN A 53 -1.55 1.05 0.28
N LEU A 54 -1.79 1.49 1.52
CA LEU A 54 -2.15 0.62 2.64
C LEU A 54 -3.43 1.10 3.30
N LYS A 55 -4.29 0.16 3.72
CA LYS A 55 -5.36 0.48 4.64
C LYS A 55 -4.77 0.90 5.98
N ALA A 56 -5.31 1.98 6.55
CA ALA A 56 -4.95 2.50 7.85
C ALA A 56 -6.20 2.74 8.70
N GLU A 57 -6.04 2.55 10.01
CA GLU A 57 -7.05 2.99 10.96
C GLU A 57 -7.18 4.52 10.90
N PRO A 58 -8.41 5.08 10.81
CA PRO A 58 -8.58 6.54 10.69
C PRO A 58 -7.91 7.35 11.80
N GLN A 59 -7.89 6.81 13.02
CA GLN A 59 -7.27 7.46 14.17
C GLN A 59 -5.74 7.55 14.06
N LYS A 60 -5.10 6.61 13.35
CA LYS A 60 -3.64 6.55 13.19
C LYS A 60 -3.16 7.21 11.90
N SER A 61 -4.03 7.37 10.90
CA SER A 61 -3.69 7.91 9.59
C SER A 61 -2.99 9.27 9.66
N LEU A 62 -3.56 10.23 10.40
CA LEU A 62 -2.99 11.58 10.55
C LEU A 62 -1.67 11.56 11.34
N LEU A 63 -1.63 10.80 12.43
CA LEU A 63 -0.43 10.69 13.26
C LEU A 63 0.75 10.12 12.46
N ASN A 64 0.51 9.07 11.69
CA ASN A 64 1.54 8.46 10.85
C ASN A 64 2.08 9.43 9.80
N GLN A 65 1.20 10.23 9.16
CA GLN A 65 1.62 11.27 8.21
C GLN A 65 2.44 12.40 8.88
N GLN A 66 2.17 12.70 10.16
CA GLN A 66 2.93 13.71 10.91
C GLN A 66 4.31 13.21 11.34
N ILE A 67 4.41 11.94 11.76
CA ILE A 67 5.67 11.35 12.26
C ILE A 67 6.60 10.94 11.11
N TYR A 68 6.03 10.39 10.03
CA TYR A 68 6.81 9.79 8.94
C TYR A 68 6.66 10.60 7.65
N ARG A 69 7.76 11.24 7.24
CA ARG A 69 7.82 12.04 6.00
C ARG A 69 7.52 11.24 4.72
N SER A 70 7.73 9.92 4.78
CA SER A 70 7.44 8.97 3.69
C SER A 70 6.01 8.44 3.71
N ILE A 71 5.11 9.01 4.50
CA ILE A 71 3.69 8.64 4.52
C ILE A 71 2.87 9.83 4.04
N GLU A 72 2.20 9.63 2.90
CA GLU A 72 1.33 10.60 2.25
C GLU A 72 -0.14 10.18 2.37
N PRO A 73 -1.11 11.07 2.13
CA PRO A 73 -2.51 10.68 1.99
C PRO A 73 -2.70 9.61 0.90
N GLY A 74 -3.66 8.69 1.08
CA GLY A 74 -3.91 7.60 0.13
C GLY A 74 -4.13 8.07 -1.32
N TYR A 75 -3.26 7.61 -2.23
CA TYR A 75 -3.27 7.95 -3.66
C TYR A 75 -4.47 7.31 -4.34
N HIS A 76 -5.35 8.11 -4.96
CA HIS A 76 -6.63 7.66 -5.55
C HIS A 76 -7.60 6.92 -4.60
N MET A 77 -7.29 6.89 -3.30
CA MET A 77 -8.09 6.19 -2.29
C MET A 77 -8.80 7.18 -1.34
N ASN A 78 -9.69 6.64 -0.52
CA ASN A 78 -10.31 7.37 0.58
C ASN A 78 -9.26 7.67 1.67
N LYS A 79 -8.87 8.94 1.80
CA LYS A 79 -7.78 9.41 2.67
C LYS A 79 -8.05 9.26 4.18
N LYS A 80 -9.31 9.00 4.55
CA LYS A 80 -9.67 8.62 5.93
C LYS A 80 -9.17 7.21 6.27
N HIS A 81 -9.14 6.31 5.30
CA HIS A 81 -8.89 4.88 5.51
C HIS A 81 -7.62 4.36 4.83
N TRP A 82 -6.93 5.21 4.06
CA TRP A 82 -5.79 4.81 3.25
C TRP A 82 -4.68 5.84 3.34
N ILE A 83 -3.46 5.32 3.40
CA ILE A 83 -2.19 6.05 3.34
C ILE A 83 -1.34 5.49 2.19
N THR A 84 -0.42 6.31 1.70
CA THR A 84 0.56 5.91 0.68
C THR A 84 1.95 5.96 1.28
N VAL A 85 2.68 4.85 1.23
CA VAL A 85 4.12 4.83 1.52
C VAL A 85 4.88 5.04 0.22
N VAL A 86 5.92 5.87 0.29
CA VAL A 86 6.69 6.40 -0.86
C VAL A 86 8.19 6.38 -0.62
#